data_AF-A0A414L3E8-F1
#
_entry.id   AF-A0A414L3E8-F1
#
_cell.length_a   1.000
_cell.length_b   1.000
_cell.length_c   1.000
_cell.angle_alpha   90.00
_cell.angle_beta   90.00
_cell.angle_gamma   90.00
#
_symmetry.space_group_name_H-M   'P 1'
#
loop_
_entity.id
_entity.type
_entity.pdbx_description
1 polymer ?
#
loop_
_entity_poly.entity_id
_entity_poly.type
_entity_poly.pdbx_seq_one_letter_code
_entity_poly.pdbx_strand_id
1 'polypeptide(L)'
;MSVYKCKYFKIQELVCNHVMQSYSEEQIWSFLDEDLKKTLDIIREILGVPLTINQPKMKVYQRGLRCHLCNLVQSNKTPYITTHIQGKAVDILLPADCGMTAESARHKIQESADKLPCNIRFEHLQKGVPISWIHVDVRDNEKDEKVYWFNV
;
A
#
# COMPACT_ATOMS: atom_id res chain seq x y z
N MET A 1 14.63 -15.31 12.67
CA MET A 1 13.81 -14.14 13.07
C MET A 1 12.39 -14.41 12.62
N SER A 2 11.38 -14.15 13.45
CA SER A 2 9.98 -14.34 13.05
C SER A 2 9.56 -13.25 12.07
N VAL A 3 8.77 -13.61 11.05
CA VAL A 3 8.24 -12.65 10.08
C VAL A 3 7.22 -11.74 10.75
N TYR A 4 7.39 -10.42 10.65
CA TYR A 4 6.40 -9.47 11.15
C TYR A 4 5.05 -9.63 10.42
N LYS A 5 3.96 -9.69 11.18
CA LYS A 5 2.57 -9.70 10.69
C LYS A 5 1.88 -8.42 11.16
N CYS A 6 1.10 -7.80 10.27
CA CYS A 6 0.38 -6.57 10.62
C CYS A 6 -0.60 -6.83 11.77
N LYS A 7 -0.77 -5.82 12.63
CA LYS A 7 -1.72 -5.85 13.74
C LYS A 7 -3.16 -5.67 13.28
N TYR A 8 -3.36 -4.81 12.28
CA TYR A 8 -4.70 -4.37 11.86
C TYR A 8 -5.20 -4.95 10.54
N PHE A 9 -4.34 -5.67 9.81
CA PHE A 9 -4.63 -6.18 8.47
C PHE A 9 -4.48 -7.69 8.40
N LYS A 10 -5.41 -8.36 7.75
CA LYS A 10 -5.27 -9.77 7.38
C LYS A 10 -4.51 -9.87 6.06
N ILE A 11 -3.76 -10.96 5.90
CA ILE A 11 -2.89 -11.15 4.73
C ILE A 11 -3.63 -11.07 3.38
N GLN A 12 -4.85 -11.59 3.32
CA GLN A 12 -5.75 -11.54 2.15
C GLN A 12 -6.15 -10.12 1.72
N GLU A 13 -6.01 -9.13 2.60
CA GLU A 13 -6.25 -7.73 2.28
C GLU A 13 -5.03 -7.09 1.60
N LEU A 14 -3.85 -7.72 1.72
CA LEU A 14 -2.57 -7.17 1.31
C LEU A 14 -2.00 -7.82 0.04
N VAL A 15 -2.56 -8.93 -0.43
CA VAL A 15 -2.05 -9.63 -1.62
C VAL A 15 -3.16 -10.03 -2.58
N CYS A 16 -2.80 -10.25 -3.85
CA CYS A 16 -3.77 -10.71 -4.84
C CYS A 16 -4.23 -12.15 -4.59
N ASN A 17 -5.39 -12.51 -5.16
CA ASN A 17 -6.00 -13.83 -4.97
C ASN A 17 -5.13 -14.98 -5.51
N HIS A 18 -4.39 -14.78 -6.60
CA HIS A 18 -3.51 -15.81 -7.15
C HIS A 18 -2.43 -16.23 -6.15
N VAL A 19 -1.86 -15.27 -5.41
CA VAL A 19 -0.86 -15.53 -4.38
C VAL A 19 -1.51 -16.27 -3.20
N MET A 20 -2.68 -15.83 -2.73
CA MET A 20 -3.44 -16.51 -1.66
C MET A 20 -3.74 -17.98 -1.97
N GLN A 21 -3.99 -18.30 -3.25
CA GLN A 21 -4.32 -19.65 -3.68
C GLN A 21 -3.10 -20.55 -3.89
N SER A 22 -1.90 -19.98 -3.99
CA SER A 22 -0.69 -20.70 -4.41
C SER A 22 0.34 -20.90 -3.31
N TYR A 23 0.27 -20.12 -2.22
CA TYR A 23 1.28 -20.12 -1.17
C TYR A 23 0.66 -20.19 0.23
N SER A 24 1.42 -20.67 1.21
CA SER A 24 0.98 -20.64 2.60
C SER A 24 0.98 -19.22 3.15
N GLU A 25 0.13 -18.93 4.14
CA GLU A 25 0.09 -17.60 4.76
C GLU A 25 1.47 -17.14 5.26
N GLU A 26 2.27 -18.03 5.86
CA GLU A 26 3.60 -17.71 6.37
C GLU A 26 4.56 -17.26 5.25
N GLN A 27 4.53 -17.92 4.10
CA GLN A 27 5.29 -17.51 2.92
C GLN A 27 4.81 -16.15 2.40
N ILE A 28 3.50 -15.94 2.35
CA ILE A 28 2.94 -14.69 1.83
C ILE A 28 3.36 -13.50 2.70
N TRP A 29 3.40 -13.66 4.03
CA TRP A 29 3.89 -12.63 4.93
C TRP A 29 5.36 -12.25 4.68
N SER A 30 6.18 -13.17 4.16
CA SER A 30 7.59 -12.91 3.84
C SER A 30 7.80 -12.24 2.48
N PHE A 31 6.80 -12.26 1.59
CA PHE A 31 6.84 -11.54 0.31
C PHE A 31 6.61 -10.03 0.46
N LEU A 32 5.99 -9.62 1.57
CA LEU A 32 5.73 -8.22 1.88
C LEU A 32 6.90 -7.64 2.67
N ASP A 33 7.32 -6.45 2.26
CA ASP A 33 8.37 -5.70 2.91
C ASP A 33 8.03 -5.42 4.39
N GLU A 34 9.01 -5.58 5.28
CA GLU A 34 8.78 -5.41 6.71
C GLU A 34 8.45 -3.96 7.08
N ASP A 35 9.11 -3.00 6.43
CA ASP A 35 8.87 -1.58 6.67
C ASP A 35 7.50 -1.16 6.13
N LEU A 36 7.05 -1.75 5.01
CA LEU A 36 5.68 -1.55 4.54
C LEU A 36 4.67 -2.01 5.58
N LYS A 37 4.85 -3.22 6.13
CA LYS A 37 3.92 -3.79 7.12
C LYS A 37 3.83 -2.95 8.38
N LYS A 38 4.98 -2.48 8.90
CA LYS A 38 5.03 -1.59 10.06
C LYS A 38 4.41 -0.22 9.75
N THR A 39 4.72 0.33 8.58
CA THR A 39 4.15 1.60 8.08
C THR A 39 2.62 1.54 8.01
N LEU A 40 2.06 0.44 7.52
CA LEU A 40 0.61 0.23 7.46
C LEU A 40 -0.07 0.32 8.83
N ASP A 41 0.50 -0.33 9.85
CA ASP A 41 -0.04 -0.28 11.20
C ASP A 41 0.03 1.15 11.78
N ILE A 42 1.14 1.87 11.57
CA ILE A 42 1.28 3.27 11.99
C ILE A 42 0.30 4.19 11.25
N ILE A 43 0.11 4.03 9.93
CA ILE A 43 -0.87 4.79 9.17
C ILE A 43 -2.28 4.53 9.71
N ARG A 44 -2.62 3.27 10.03
CA ARG A 44 -3.91 2.92 10.64
C ARG A 44 -4.12 3.60 12.01
N GLU A 45 -3.06 3.72 12.80
CA GLU A 45 -3.05 4.40 14.10
C GLU A 45 -3.19 5.93 13.95
N ILE A 46 -2.45 6.56 13.02
CA ILE A 46 -2.50 8.01 12.74
C ILE A 46 -3.89 8.43 12.24
N LEU A 47 -4.43 7.70 11.27
CA LEU A 47 -5.70 8.06 10.65
C LEU A 47 -6.89 7.75 11.57
N GLY A 48 -6.78 6.72 12.40
CA GLY A 48 -7.81 6.36 13.38
C GLY A 48 -9.07 5.71 12.78
N VAL A 49 -9.13 5.56 11.45
CA VAL A 49 -10.28 4.99 10.73
C VAL A 49 -9.93 3.65 10.08
N PRO A 50 -10.91 2.75 9.85
CA PRO A 50 -10.68 1.53 9.08
C PRO A 50 -10.06 1.84 7.71
N LEU A 51 -9.07 1.05 7.29
CA LEU A 51 -8.39 1.24 6.00
C LEU A 51 -8.64 0.03 5.12
N THR A 52 -9.11 0.26 3.90
CA THR A 52 -9.43 -0.81 2.96
C THR A 52 -8.38 -0.88 1.87
N ILE A 53 -7.69 -2.02 1.75
CA ILE A 53 -6.75 -2.28 0.65
C ILE A 53 -7.47 -3.17 -0.36
N ASN A 54 -7.28 -4.49 -0.32
CA ASN A 54 -8.10 -5.42 -1.10
C ASN A 54 -9.43 -5.71 -0.41
N GLN A 55 -10.45 -6.04 -1.21
CA GLN A 55 -11.76 -6.47 -0.73
C GLN A 55 -12.11 -7.84 -1.34
N PRO A 56 -11.59 -8.95 -0.78
CA PRO A 56 -11.80 -10.28 -1.35
C PRO A 56 -13.27 -10.66 -1.54
N LYS A 57 -14.15 -10.23 -0.61
CA LYS A 57 -15.60 -10.46 -0.72
C LYS A 57 -16.22 -9.79 -1.94
N MET A 58 -15.64 -8.69 -2.41
CA MET A 58 -16.06 -7.95 -3.60
C MET A 58 -15.20 -8.26 -4.84
N LYS A 59 -14.33 -9.27 -4.76
CA LYS A 59 -13.39 -9.65 -5.81
C LYS A 59 -12.42 -8.53 -6.25
N VAL A 60 -12.08 -7.63 -5.33
CA VAL A 60 -11.08 -6.56 -5.56
C VAL A 60 -9.75 -6.97 -4.96
N TYR A 61 -8.72 -7.18 -5.80
CA TYR A 61 -7.44 -7.79 -5.40
C TYR A 61 -6.17 -7.06 -5.85
N GLN A 62 -6.30 -5.94 -6.57
CA GLN A 62 -5.17 -5.30 -7.24
C GLN A 62 -4.69 -4.02 -6.53
N ARG A 63 -4.88 -3.91 -5.22
CA ARG A 63 -4.43 -2.78 -4.39
C ARG A 63 -3.30 -3.11 -3.43
N GLY A 64 -2.98 -4.39 -3.23
CA GLY A 64 -1.81 -4.86 -2.47
C GLY A 64 -0.70 -5.40 -3.36
N LEU A 65 0.00 -6.45 -2.93
CA LEU A 65 0.96 -7.21 -3.75
C LEU A 65 0.29 -7.74 -5.02
N ARG A 66 0.89 -7.43 -6.18
CA ARG A 66 0.45 -7.88 -7.49
C ARG A 66 1.44 -8.92 -8.03
N CYS A 67 0.96 -10.10 -8.43
CA CYS A 67 1.79 -11.07 -9.15
C CYS A 67 1.67 -10.91 -10.68
N HIS A 68 2.55 -11.58 -11.42
CA HIS A 68 2.55 -11.59 -12.89
C HIS A 68 1.24 -12.07 -13.54
N LEU A 69 0.37 -12.75 -12.78
CA LEU A 69 -0.95 -13.19 -13.25
C LEU A 69 -2.05 -12.13 -13.12
N CYS A 70 -1.79 -11.00 -12.44
CA CYS A 70 -2.79 -9.95 -12.29
C CYS A 70 -2.98 -9.18 -13.61
N ASN A 71 -4.23 -8.87 -13.97
CA ASN A 71 -4.55 -8.18 -15.22
C ASN A 71 -3.79 -6.85 -15.40
N LEU A 72 -3.62 -6.06 -14.32
CA LEU A 72 -2.83 -4.82 -14.37
C LEU A 72 -1.35 -5.04 -14.62
N VAL A 73 -0.83 -6.26 -14.38
CA VAL A 73 0.57 -6.61 -14.65
C VAL A 73 0.68 -7.17 -16.07
N GLN A 74 -0.17 -8.14 -16.42
CA GLN A 74 -0.19 -8.80 -17.74
C GLN A 74 -0.44 -7.84 -18.91
N SER A 75 -1.21 -6.77 -18.69
CA SER A 75 -1.58 -5.82 -19.74
C SER A 75 -0.45 -4.86 -20.16
N ASN A 76 0.69 -4.85 -19.47
CA ASN A 76 1.80 -3.96 -19.80
C ASN A 76 2.60 -4.49 -20.99
N LYS A 77 2.96 -3.58 -21.90
CA LYS A 77 3.78 -3.87 -23.09
C LYS A 77 5.26 -3.60 -22.90
N THR A 78 5.62 -3.01 -21.75
CA THR A 78 6.98 -2.60 -21.38
C THR A 78 7.34 -3.20 -20.02
N PRO A 79 8.63 -3.22 -19.63
CA PRO A 79 9.01 -3.61 -18.28
C PRO A 79 8.16 -2.88 -17.23
N TYR A 80 7.52 -3.67 -16.36
CA TYR A 80 6.58 -3.16 -15.37
C TYR A 80 7.06 -3.50 -13.97
N ILE A 81 8.04 -2.73 -13.48
CA ILE A 81 8.69 -2.95 -12.17
C ILE A 81 8.12 -1.96 -11.16
N THR A 82 6.90 -2.25 -10.71
CA THR A 82 6.21 -1.41 -9.72
C THR A 82 6.51 -1.87 -8.30
N THR A 83 6.35 -0.96 -7.35
CA THR A 83 6.43 -1.22 -5.91
C THR A 83 5.41 -2.26 -5.44
N HIS A 84 4.25 -2.35 -6.12
CA HIS A 84 3.27 -3.41 -5.86
C HIS A 84 3.77 -4.81 -6.20
N ILE A 85 4.57 -5.01 -7.25
CA ILE A 85 5.12 -6.34 -7.58
C ILE A 85 6.24 -6.74 -6.61
N GLN A 86 6.92 -5.74 -6.05
CA GLN A 86 7.99 -5.92 -5.07
C GLN A 86 7.49 -6.12 -3.64
N GLY A 87 6.17 -6.10 -3.39
CA GLY A 87 5.62 -6.20 -2.04
C GLY A 87 5.93 -4.97 -1.17
N LYS A 88 6.16 -3.81 -1.80
CA LYS A 88 6.57 -2.55 -1.17
C LYS A 88 5.51 -1.45 -1.24
N ALA A 89 4.34 -1.69 -1.81
CA ALA A 89 3.26 -0.70 -1.91
C ALA A 89 1.87 -1.26 -1.65
N VAL A 90 0.97 -0.34 -1.29
CA VAL A 90 -0.47 -0.55 -1.28
C VAL A 90 -1.22 0.68 -1.78
N ASP A 91 -2.45 0.48 -2.25
CA ASP A 91 -3.44 1.52 -2.49
C ASP A 91 -4.52 1.42 -1.41
N ILE A 92 -4.64 2.45 -0.59
CA ILE A 92 -5.58 2.49 0.54
C ILE A 92 -6.81 3.32 0.18
N LEU A 93 -7.99 2.75 0.43
CA LEU A 93 -9.26 3.45 0.44
C LEU A 93 -9.72 3.76 1.86
N LEU A 94 -10.20 4.99 2.02
CA LEU A 94 -10.87 5.45 3.22
C LEU A 94 -12.37 5.06 3.16
N PRO A 95 -13.03 4.88 4.33
CA PRO A 95 -14.47 4.70 4.38
C PRO A 95 -15.18 5.95 3.84
N ALA A 96 -16.25 5.77 3.08
CA ALA A 96 -16.97 6.89 2.45
C ALA A 96 -17.57 7.88 3.49
N ASP A 97 -17.84 7.40 4.69
CA ASP A 97 -18.49 8.12 5.80
C ASP A 97 -17.49 8.67 6.83
N CYS A 98 -16.18 8.52 6.64
CA CYS A 98 -15.18 8.98 7.61
C CYS A 98 -14.89 10.49 7.58
N GLY A 99 -15.44 11.22 6.60
CA GLY A 99 -15.24 12.66 6.45
C GLY A 99 -13.83 13.09 6.02
N MET A 100 -12.98 12.15 5.61
CA MET A 100 -11.58 12.39 5.21
C MET A 100 -11.38 12.06 3.73
N THR A 101 -10.68 12.93 3.00
CA THR A 101 -10.25 12.66 1.63
C THR A 101 -8.88 11.99 1.64
N ALA A 102 -8.50 11.34 0.53
CA ALA A 102 -7.14 10.81 0.39
C ALA A 102 -6.07 11.91 0.56
N GLU A 103 -6.38 13.12 0.11
CA GLU A 103 -5.50 14.28 0.24
C GLU A 103 -5.29 14.71 1.69
N SER A 104 -6.39 14.90 2.45
CA SER A 104 -6.26 15.26 3.86
C SER A 104 -5.64 14.14 4.70
N ALA A 105 -5.85 12.88 4.31
CA ALA A 105 -5.17 11.75 4.93
C ALA A 105 -3.66 11.75 4.68
N ARG A 106 -3.20 12.00 3.44
CA ARG A 106 -1.77 12.14 3.12
C ARG A 106 -1.11 13.23 3.96
N HIS A 107 -1.75 14.40 4.06
CA HIS A 107 -1.26 15.50 4.92
C HIS A 107 -1.19 15.10 6.39
N LYS A 108 -2.23 14.46 6.93
CA LYS A 108 -2.23 14.01 8.34
C LYS A 108 -1.12 13.00 8.62
N ILE A 109 -0.82 12.11 7.67
CA ILE A 109 0.31 11.17 7.78
C ILE A 109 1.64 11.92 7.74
N GLN A 110 1.80 12.89 6.84
CA GLN A 110 3.00 13.71 6.75
C GLN A 110 3.26 14.54 8.02
N GLU A 111 2.21 15.11 8.62
CA GLU A 111 2.30 15.83 9.90
C GLU A 111 2.73 14.94 11.06
N SER A 112 2.51 13.62 10.95
CA SER A 112 2.93 12.59 11.91
C SER A 112 4.09 11.73 11.40
N ALA A 113 4.90 12.25 10.46
CA ALA A 113 5.95 11.49 9.79
C ALA A 113 7.05 10.98 10.73
N ASP A 114 7.24 11.63 11.89
CA ASP A 114 8.15 11.21 12.96
C ASP A 114 7.83 9.81 13.51
N LYS A 115 6.57 9.38 13.41
CA LYS A 115 6.11 8.05 13.87
C LYS A 115 6.39 6.94 12.84
N LEU A 116 6.66 7.29 11.59
CA LEU A 116 6.87 6.30 10.53
C LEU A 116 8.22 5.60 10.73
N PRO A 117 8.29 4.28 10.53
CA PRO A 117 9.52 3.51 10.77
C PRO A 117 10.59 3.76 9.70
N CYS A 118 10.21 4.24 8.52
CA CYS A 118 11.06 4.43 7.35
C CYS A 118 10.63 5.66 6.55
N ASN A 119 11.31 5.93 5.44
CA ASN A 119 10.88 6.92 4.46
C ASN A 119 9.78 6.32 3.59
N ILE A 120 8.76 7.11 3.28
CA ILE A 120 7.63 6.67 2.45
C ILE A 120 7.45 7.59 1.25
N ARG A 121 6.73 7.10 0.24
CA ARG A 121 6.37 7.87 -0.95
C ARG A 121 4.86 7.81 -1.20
N PHE A 122 4.28 8.93 -1.62
CA PHE A 122 2.89 9.05 -1.98
C PHE A 122 2.73 9.40 -3.47
N GLU A 123 1.84 8.70 -4.17
CA GLU A 123 1.27 9.25 -5.40
C GLU A 123 0.28 10.37 -5.04
N HIS A 124 0.41 11.50 -5.72
CA HIS A 124 -0.39 12.70 -5.48
C HIS A 124 -1.34 12.96 -6.65
N LEU A 125 -0.81 13.40 -7.80
CA LEU A 125 -1.63 13.71 -8.98
C LEU A 125 -1.49 12.61 -10.03
N GLN A 126 -2.62 12.20 -10.62
CA GLN A 126 -2.66 11.43 -11.85
C GLN A 126 -3.12 12.33 -12.99
N LYS A 127 -2.25 12.57 -13.99
CA LYS A 127 -2.55 13.49 -15.11
C LYS A 127 -3.05 14.88 -14.66
N GLY A 128 -2.48 15.40 -13.58
CA GLY A 128 -2.85 16.71 -13.01
C GLY A 128 -4.08 16.70 -12.09
N VAL A 129 -4.70 15.55 -11.84
CA VAL A 129 -5.89 15.41 -10.97
C VAL A 129 -5.49 14.65 -9.69
N PRO A 130 -5.87 15.14 -8.49
CA PRO A 130 -5.59 14.43 -7.24
C PRO A 130 -6.19 13.01 -7.22
N ILE A 131 -5.37 12.04 -6.81
CA ILE A 131 -5.76 10.64 -6.71
C ILE A 131 -6.66 10.45 -5.49
N SER A 132 -7.77 9.74 -5.67
CA SER A 132 -8.81 9.52 -4.64
C SER A 132 -8.50 8.37 -3.67
N TRP A 133 -7.41 7.65 -3.88
CA TRP A 133 -6.84 6.66 -2.96
C TRP A 133 -5.46 7.11 -2.49
N ILE A 134 -5.00 6.51 -1.40
CA ILE A 134 -3.66 6.77 -0.85
C ILE A 134 -2.76 5.64 -1.36
N HIS A 135 -2.08 5.86 -2.48
CA HIS A 135 -0.95 5.01 -2.84
C HIS A 135 0.20 5.34 -1.90
N VAL A 136 0.72 4.34 -1.19
CA VAL A 136 1.90 4.48 -0.34
C VAL A 136 2.88 3.36 -0.62
N ASP A 137 4.16 3.72 -0.72
CA ASP A 137 5.25 2.76 -0.86
C ASP A 137 6.48 3.11 -0.01
N VAL A 138 7.31 2.11 0.26
CA VAL A 138 8.54 2.20 1.08
C VAL A 138 9.81 2.03 0.24
N ARG A 139 9.76 2.39 -1.05
CA ARG A 139 10.98 2.45 -1.87
C ARG A 139 11.71 3.75 -1.56
N ASP A 140 13.04 3.70 -1.62
CA ASP A 140 13.87 4.87 -1.46
C ASP A 140 13.48 5.97 -2.47
N ASN A 141 13.65 7.22 -2.05
CA ASN A 141 13.49 8.39 -2.90
C ASN A 141 14.84 9.10 -3.05
N GLU A 142 15.09 9.70 -4.21
CA GLU A 142 16.38 10.34 -4.54
C GLU A 142 16.74 11.52 -3.63
N LYS A 143 15.76 12.06 -2.90
CA LYS A 143 15.91 13.23 -2.03
C LYS A 143 16.09 12.87 -0.56
N ASP A 144 16.05 11.58 -0.22
CA ASP A 144 16.04 11.07 1.16
C ASP A 144 14.99 11.75 2.07
N GLU A 145 13.87 12.19 1.46
CA GLU A 145 12.78 12.85 2.17
C GLU A 145 12.01 11.81 3.00
N LYS A 146 11.66 12.16 4.24
CA LYS A 146 10.87 11.30 5.13
C LYS A 146 9.51 10.92 4.52
N VAL A 147 8.88 11.88 3.84
CA VAL A 147 7.64 11.69 3.06
C VAL A 147 7.82 12.39 1.73
N TYR A 148 7.96 11.62 0.65
CA TYR A 148 8.14 12.12 -0.71
C TYR A 148 6.83 12.05 -1.51
N TRP A 149 6.49 13.11 -2.23
CA TRP A 149 5.28 13.17 -3.06
C TRP A 149 5.65 13.18 -4.54
N PHE A 150 4.97 12.36 -5.34
CA PHE A 150 5.18 12.31 -6.79
C PHE A 150 3.89 12.22 -7.58
N ASN A 151 3.97 12.61 -8.85
CA ASN A 151 2.84 12.59 -9.78
C ASN A 151 3.03 11.47 -10.82
N VAL A 152 1.92 10.93 -11.31
CA VAL A 152 1.84 9.80 -12.25
C VAL A 152 0.95 10.05 -13.46
#